data_AF-A0A532C3A6-F1
#
_entry.id   AF-A0A532C3A6-F1
#
_cell.length_a   1.000
_cell.length_b   1.000
_cell.length_c   1.000
_cell.angle_alpha   90.00
_cell.angle_beta   90.00
_cell.angle_gamma   90.00
#
_symmetry.space_group_name_H-M   'P 1'
#
loop_
_entity.id
_entity.type
_entity.pdbx_description
1 polymer ?
#
loop_
_entity_poly.entity_id
_entity_poly.type
_entity_poly.pdbx_seq_one_letter_code
_entity_poly.pdbx_strand_id
1 'polypeptide(L)'
;MSTPQHNQHIVTIFRSMAERLAAQRANPYRVRAYRKAADTIEALEEDIADVAARHALEDLEGVGKDLADKIEEFLKTGTIQAYEALRTPLPDAVKAWTQLPGLSESLVAYLYTRLHITTLTDLEQLVRSHMLRTTPGFSGSEERLLEAIASLQQPLSVRKPEEAP
;
A
#
# COMPACT_ATOMS: atom_id res chain seq x y z
N MET A 1 -26.75 13.19 17.34
CA MET A 1 -26.46 13.82 16.04
C MET A 1 -25.88 12.74 15.15
N SER A 2 -26.46 12.50 13.98
CA SER A 2 -26.00 11.43 13.09
C SER A 2 -24.68 11.86 12.46
N THR A 3 -23.60 11.14 12.75
CA THR A 3 -22.30 11.37 12.11
C THR A 3 -22.45 11.25 10.59
N PRO A 4 -21.88 12.16 9.79
CA PRO A 4 -21.96 12.09 8.34
C PRO A 4 -21.44 10.75 7.79
N GLN A 5 -22.06 10.25 6.72
CA GLN A 5 -21.79 8.89 6.23
C GLN A 5 -20.33 8.71 5.76
N HIS A 6 -19.72 9.75 5.16
CA HIS A 6 -18.30 9.73 4.79
C HIS A 6 -17.38 9.65 6.02
N ASN A 7 -17.68 10.40 7.08
CA ASN A 7 -16.91 10.39 8.32
C ASN A 7 -16.93 8.97 8.91
N GLN A 8 -18.11 8.35 9.03
CA GLN A 8 -18.23 6.99 9.58
C GLN A 8 -17.43 5.95 8.77
N HIS A 9 -17.44 6.05 7.43
CA HIS A 9 -16.66 5.17 6.57
C HIS A 9 -15.15 5.36 6.79
N ILE A 10 -14.67 6.60 6.79
CA ILE A 10 -13.24 6.90 6.98
C ILE A 10 -12.78 6.45 8.38
N VAL A 11 -13.57 6.72 9.43
CA VAL A 11 -13.30 6.25 10.80
C VAL A 11 -13.15 4.74 10.84
N THR A 12 -14.07 4.00 10.20
CA THR A 12 -14.05 2.54 10.15
C THR A 12 -12.80 2.03 9.43
N ILE A 13 -12.45 2.64 8.30
CA ILE A 13 -11.26 2.28 7.51
C ILE A 13 -9.99 2.55 8.32
N PHE A 14 -9.83 3.74 8.90
CA PHE A 14 -8.63 4.12 9.66
C PHE A 14 -8.45 3.28 10.93
N ARG A 15 -9.54 2.96 11.65
CA ARG A 15 -9.49 2.01 12.78
C ARG A 15 -9.03 0.63 12.33
N SER A 16 -9.62 0.11 11.25
CA SER A 16 -9.24 -1.18 10.68
C SER A 16 -7.78 -1.21 10.20
N MET A 17 -7.29 -0.13 9.59
CA MET A 17 -5.88 0.01 9.22
C MET A 17 -4.98 -0.03 10.46
N ALA A 18 -5.32 0.72 11.51
CA ALA A 18 -4.54 0.76 12.75
C ALA A 18 -4.45 -0.61 13.42
N GLU A 19 -5.56 -1.36 13.50
CA GLU A 19 -5.61 -2.70 14.07
C GLU A 19 -4.72 -3.68 13.30
N ARG A 20 -4.83 -3.68 11.96
CA ARG A 20 -4.02 -4.55 11.09
C ARG A 20 -2.53 -4.24 11.22
N LEU A 21 -2.18 -2.96 11.17
CA LEU A 21 -0.79 -2.51 11.34
C LEU A 21 -0.25 -2.86 12.74
N ALA A 22 -1.07 -2.75 13.78
CA ALA A 22 -0.68 -3.15 15.13
C ALA A 22 -0.43 -4.67 15.24
N ALA A 23 -1.31 -5.48 14.65
CA ALA A 23 -1.17 -6.93 14.61
C ALA A 23 0.11 -7.37 13.88
N GLN A 24 0.50 -6.66 12.83
CA GLN A 24 1.73 -6.87 12.08
C GLN A 24 3.00 -6.34 12.78
N ARG A 25 2.89 -5.77 14.00
CA ARG A 25 3.99 -5.08 14.70
C ARG A 25 4.65 -4.00 13.83
N ALA A 26 3.87 -3.36 12.97
CA ALA A 26 4.34 -2.26 12.13
C ALA A 26 4.68 -1.03 12.98
N ASN A 27 5.16 0.03 12.33
CA ASN A 27 5.62 1.24 13.01
C ASN A 27 4.53 1.80 13.98
N PRO A 28 4.81 1.86 15.30
CA PRO A 28 3.83 2.28 16.30
C PRO A 28 3.40 3.74 16.16
N TYR A 29 4.21 4.60 15.52
CA TYR A 29 3.82 5.97 15.19
C TYR A 29 2.70 5.99 14.16
N ARG A 30 2.77 5.13 13.12
CA ARG A 30 1.71 5.05 12.10
C ARG A 30 0.40 4.53 12.69
N VAL A 31 0.48 3.50 13.53
CA VAL A 31 -0.70 2.97 14.24
C VAL A 31 -1.38 4.06 15.06
N ARG A 32 -0.60 4.84 15.83
CA ARG A 32 -1.14 5.97 16.61
C ARG A 32 -1.73 7.06 15.74
N ALA A 33 -1.09 7.39 14.62
CA ALA A 33 -1.59 8.41 13.69
C ALA A 33 -2.97 8.03 13.13
N TYR A 34 -3.16 6.79 12.66
CA TYR A 34 -4.47 6.33 12.17
C TYR A 34 -5.56 6.34 13.24
N ARG A 35 -5.23 5.95 14.49
CA ARG A 35 -6.18 6.00 15.61
C ARG A 35 -6.58 7.44 15.93
N LYS A 36 -5.60 8.32 16.11
CA LYS A 36 -5.83 9.73 16.43
C LYS A 36 -6.65 10.41 15.33
N ALA A 37 -6.32 10.17 14.05
CA ALA A 37 -7.09 10.68 12.94
C ALA A 37 -8.54 10.15 12.93
N ALA A 38 -8.75 8.86 13.20
CA ALA A 38 -10.10 8.32 13.32
C ALA A 38 -10.90 8.99 14.44
N ASP A 39 -10.29 9.20 15.61
CA ASP A 39 -10.96 9.85 16.74
C ASP A 39 -11.29 11.32 16.43
N THR A 40 -10.38 12.05 15.78
CA THR A 40 -10.63 13.43 15.32
C THR A 40 -11.78 13.50 14.31
N ILE A 41 -11.85 12.54 13.37
CA ILE A 41 -12.89 12.51 12.33
C ILE A 41 -14.26 12.08 12.91
N GLU A 42 -14.27 11.20 13.91
CA GLU A 42 -15.48 10.79 14.61
C GLU A 42 -16.08 11.96 15.44
N ALA A 43 -15.22 12.82 15.98
CA ALA A 43 -15.62 14.00 16.74
C ALA A 43 -16.04 15.20 15.86
N LEU A 44 -15.84 15.15 14.54
CA LEU A 44 -16.29 16.21 13.63
C LEU A 44 -17.82 16.27 13.57
N GLU A 45 -18.37 17.47 13.75
CA GLU A 45 -19.79 17.75 13.59
C GLU A 45 -20.19 17.99 12.11
N GLU A 46 -19.23 18.40 11.27
CA GLU A 46 -19.39 18.61 9.83
C GLU A 46 -18.92 17.41 8.99
N ASP A 47 -19.38 17.29 7.74
CA ASP A 47 -18.91 16.24 6.82
C ASP A 47 -17.46 16.53 6.41
N ILE A 48 -16.62 15.51 6.49
CA ILE A 48 -15.23 15.60 6.11
C ILE A 48 -15.04 15.93 4.61
N ALA A 49 -16.03 15.65 3.78
CA ALA A 49 -16.08 16.11 2.40
C ALA A 49 -16.09 17.64 2.29
N ASP A 50 -16.81 18.32 3.19
CA ASP A 50 -16.87 19.79 3.23
C ASP A 50 -15.53 20.36 3.73
N VAL A 51 -14.92 19.74 4.75
CA VAL A 51 -13.57 20.07 5.23
C VAL A 51 -12.51 19.89 4.14
N ALA A 52 -12.64 18.84 3.32
CA ALA A 52 -11.79 18.58 2.18
C ALA A 52 -11.97 19.63 1.07
N ALA A 53 -13.21 20.02 0.77
CA ALA A 53 -13.52 21.01 -0.25
C ALA A 53 -12.92 22.40 0.05
N ARG A 54 -12.74 22.73 1.33
CA ARG A 54 -12.07 23.96 1.79
C ARG A 54 -10.57 23.79 2.07
N HIS A 55 -9.97 22.65 1.70
CA HIS A 55 -8.56 22.34 1.91
C HIS A 55 -8.08 22.44 3.37
N ALA A 56 -8.96 22.15 4.34
CA ALA A 56 -8.68 22.27 5.77
C ALA A 56 -8.44 20.91 6.46
N LEU A 57 -8.16 19.85 5.70
CA LEU A 57 -7.90 18.52 6.26
C LEU A 57 -6.64 18.48 7.11
N GLU A 58 -5.60 19.21 6.72
CA GLU A 58 -4.34 19.29 7.46
C GLU A 58 -4.45 20.15 8.74
N ASP A 59 -5.54 20.91 8.91
CA ASP A 59 -5.83 21.66 10.13
C ASP A 59 -6.40 20.76 11.25
N LEU A 60 -6.84 19.55 10.90
CA LEU A 60 -7.39 18.59 11.85
C LEU A 60 -6.27 17.99 12.71
N GLU A 61 -6.46 18.00 14.03
CA GLU A 61 -5.46 17.46 14.95
C GLU A 61 -5.17 15.98 14.66
N GLY A 62 -3.90 15.65 14.36
CA GLY A 62 -3.49 14.28 14.06
C GLY A 62 -3.68 13.86 12.60
N VAL A 63 -4.18 14.73 11.72
CA VAL A 63 -4.25 14.51 10.27
C VAL A 63 -3.13 15.31 9.60
N GLY A 64 -2.01 14.64 9.30
CA GLY A 64 -0.96 15.22 8.46
C GLY A 64 -1.22 15.00 6.97
N LYS A 65 -0.36 15.57 6.11
CA LYS A 65 -0.42 15.46 4.65
C LYS A 65 -0.72 14.05 4.12
N ASP A 66 -0.01 13.01 4.58
CA ASP A 66 -0.24 11.63 4.13
C ASP A 66 -1.65 11.11 4.46
N LEU A 67 -2.24 11.54 5.57
CA LEU A 67 -3.60 11.15 5.95
C LEU A 67 -4.64 11.98 5.19
N ALA A 68 -4.38 13.28 5.01
CA ALA A 68 -5.22 14.15 4.18
C ALA A 68 -5.30 13.61 2.73
N ASP A 69 -4.17 13.22 2.14
CA ASP A 69 -4.13 12.62 0.80
C ASP A 69 -4.98 11.34 0.71
N LYS A 70 -5.01 10.51 1.76
CA LYS A 70 -5.84 9.28 1.81
C LYS A 70 -7.32 9.58 1.98
N ILE A 71 -7.66 10.63 2.74
CA ILE A 71 -9.04 11.10 2.89
C ILE A 71 -9.53 11.61 1.53
N GLU A 72 -8.74 12.42 0.84
CA GLU A 72 -9.08 12.87 -0.51
C GLU A 72 -9.20 11.71 -1.50
N GLU A 73 -8.31 10.72 -1.43
CA GLU A 73 -8.39 9.51 -2.25
C GLU A 73 -9.71 8.77 -2.00
N PHE A 74 -10.12 8.61 -0.75
CA PHE A 74 -11.40 8.00 -0.39
C PHE A 74 -12.57 8.80 -0.95
N LEU A 75 -12.56 10.12 -0.81
CA LEU A 75 -13.64 10.98 -1.32
C LEU A 75 -13.74 10.95 -2.86
N LYS A 76 -12.61 10.82 -3.57
CA LYS A 76 -12.57 10.76 -5.04
C LYS A 76 -12.91 9.38 -5.60
N THR A 77 -12.44 8.30 -4.94
CA THR A 77 -12.47 6.94 -5.50
C THR A 77 -13.38 5.97 -4.75
N GLY A 78 -13.83 6.33 -3.55
CA GLY A 78 -14.54 5.45 -2.62
C GLY A 78 -13.64 4.44 -1.89
N THR A 79 -12.33 4.44 -2.14
CA THR A 79 -11.38 3.47 -1.58
C THR A 79 -10.09 4.12 -1.13
N ILE A 80 -9.37 3.49 -0.21
CA ILE A 80 -8.01 3.90 0.18
C ILE A 80 -7.08 2.77 -0.23
N GLN A 81 -6.16 3.01 -1.17
CA GLN A 81 -5.23 1.99 -1.66
C GLN A 81 -4.47 1.30 -0.54
N ALA A 82 -4.00 2.07 0.44
CA ALA A 82 -3.30 1.53 1.59
C ALA A 82 -4.17 0.58 2.44
N TYR A 83 -5.49 0.81 2.50
CA TYR A 83 -6.41 -0.07 3.21
C TYR A 83 -6.69 -1.36 2.43
N GLU A 84 -6.94 -1.26 1.12
CA GLU A 84 -7.13 -2.45 0.29
C GLU A 84 -5.88 -3.34 0.29
N ALA A 85 -4.70 -2.72 0.22
CA ALA A 85 -3.42 -3.42 0.36
C ALA A 85 -3.30 -4.22 1.67
N LEU A 86 -3.80 -3.67 2.79
CA LEU A 86 -3.82 -4.35 4.10
C LEU A 86 -4.92 -5.42 4.22
N ARG A 87 -5.91 -5.40 3.33
CA ARG A 87 -7.07 -6.29 3.37
C ARG A 87 -6.92 -7.50 2.43
N THR A 88 -6.18 -7.36 1.34
CA THR A 88 -6.02 -8.44 0.37
C THR A 88 -5.04 -9.49 0.87
N PRO A 89 -5.48 -10.74 1.09
CA PRO A 89 -4.54 -11.84 1.30
C PRO A 89 -3.78 -12.05 0.00
N LEU A 90 -2.50 -11.66 0.01
CA LEU A 90 -1.62 -11.89 -1.13
C LEU A 90 -1.39 -13.40 -1.27
N PRO A 91 -1.51 -13.98 -2.48
CA PRO A 91 -1.02 -15.33 -2.75
C PRO A 91 0.45 -15.44 -2.33
N ASP A 92 0.88 -16.57 -1.80
CA ASP A 92 2.26 -16.74 -1.30
C ASP A 92 3.31 -16.38 -2.35
N ALA A 93 3.04 -16.70 -3.62
CA ALA A 93 3.89 -16.36 -4.76
C ALA A 93 4.09 -14.84 -4.93
N VAL A 94 3.03 -14.05 -4.70
CA VAL A 94 3.05 -12.59 -4.79
C VAL A 94 3.62 -11.99 -3.51
N LYS A 95 3.25 -12.54 -2.34
CA LYS A 95 3.80 -12.12 -1.06
C LYS A 95 5.31 -12.27 -1.00
N ALA A 96 5.87 -13.29 -1.64
CA ALA A 96 7.33 -13.48 -1.75
C ALA A 96 8.04 -12.29 -2.43
N TRP A 97 7.34 -11.50 -3.27
CA TRP A 97 7.92 -10.31 -3.90
C TRP A 97 8.26 -9.21 -2.91
N THR A 98 7.71 -9.22 -1.69
CA THR A 98 8.13 -8.31 -0.62
C THR A 98 9.58 -8.48 -0.19
N GLN A 99 10.22 -9.59 -0.58
CA GLN A 99 11.65 -9.82 -0.36
C GLN A 99 12.52 -9.19 -1.47
N LEU A 100 11.91 -8.72 -2.56
CA LEU A 100 12.63 -8.08 -3.65
C LEU A 100 13.02 -6.65 -3.29
N PRO A 101 14.19 -6.17 -3.76
CA PRO A 101 14.69 -4.85 -3.41
C PRO A 101 13.74 -3.75 -3.90
N GLY A 102 13.35 -2.84 -2.98
CA GLY A 102 12.46 -1.72 -3.27
C GLY A 102 10.97 -2.05 -3.27
N LEU A 103 10.58 -3.32 -3.11
CA LEU A 103 9.18 -3.73 -2.98
C LEU A 103 8.78 -3.86 -1.51
N SER A 104 7.76 -3.12 -1.11
CA SER A 104 7.12 -3.23 0.21
C SER A 104 5.82 -4.03 0.12
N GLU A 105 5.34 -4.56 1.25
CA GLU A 105 4.05 -5.29 1.30
C GLU A 105 2.89 -4.46 0.77
N SER A 106 2.87 -3.16 1.08
CA SER A 106 1.88 -2.23 0.54
C SER A 106 1.98 -2.06 -0.98
N LEU A 107 3.20 -1.96 -1.51
CA LEU A 107 3.42 -1.85 -2.96
C LEU A 107 3.03 -3.13 -3.67
N VAL A 108 3.49 -4.30 -3.19
CA VAL A 108 3.15 -5.60 -3.77
C VAL A 108 1.63 -5.82 -3.78
N ALA A 109 0.96 -5.48 -2.69
CA ALA A 109 -0.49 -5.57 -2.64
C ALA A 109 -1.17 -4.58 -3.60
N TYR A 110 -0.63 -3.38 -3.78
CA TYR A 110 -1.11 -2.44 -4.80
C TYR A 110 -0.96 -2.99 -6.23
N LEU A 111 0.21 -3.56 -6.56
CA LEU A 111 0.46 -4.18 -7.87
C LEU A 111 -0.54 -5.31 -8.16
N TYR A 112 -0.81 -6.16 -7.16
CA TYR A 112 -1.73 -7.27 -7.27
C TYR A 112 -3.20 -6.83 -7.40
N THR A 113 -3.64 -5.90 -6.55
CA THR A 113 -5.05 -5.50 -6.48
C THR A 113 -5.46 -4.52 -7.58
N ARG A 114 -4.61 -3.54 -7.89
CA ARG A 114 -4.96 -2.42 -8.77
C ARG A 114 -4.46 -2.61 -10.19
N LEU A 115 -3.25 -3.15 -10.35
CA LEU A 115 -2.66 -3.40 -11.65
C LEU A 115 -2.85 -4.85 -12.12
N HIS A 116 -3.46 -5.71 -11.29
CA HIS A 116 -3.67 -7.13 -11.57
C HIS A 116 -2.38 -7.87 -11.98
N ILE A 117 -1.24 -7.43 -11.45
CA ILE A 117 0.07 -8.03 -11.69
C ILE A 117 0.17 -9.26 -10.81
N THR A 118 0.20 -10.42 -11.44
CA THR A 118 0.22 -11.73 -10.75
C THR A 118 1.42 -12.58 -11.14
N THR A 119 2.14 -12.24 -12.20
CA THR A 119 3.32 -12.98 -12.67
C THR A 119 4.61 -12.15 -12.58
N LEU A 120 5.75 -12.83 -12.48
CA LEU A 120 7.07 -12.19 -12.54
C LEU A 120 7.29 -11.48 -13.87
N THR A 121 6.73 -12.00 -14.97
CA THR A 121 6.80 -11.39 -16.29
C THR A 121 6.07 -10.04 -16.33
N ASP A 122 4.87 -9.97 -15.74
CA ASP A 122 4.11 -8.71 -15.65
C ASP A 122 4.87 -7.68 -14.79
N LEU A 123 5.46 -8.14 -13.68
CA LEU A 123 6.28 -7.30 -12.81
C LEU A 123 7.51 -6.77 -13.57
N GLU A 124 8.21 -7.62 -14.31
CA GLU A 124 9.36 -7.24 -15.14
C GLU A 124 8.99 -6.19 -16.18
N GLN A 125 7.85 -6.36 -16.87
CA GLN A 125 7.36 -5.39 -17.85
C GLN A 125 7.05 -4.04 -17.22
N LEU A 126 6.44 -4.01 -16.03
CA LEU A 126 6.16 -2.77 -15.31
C LEU A 126 7.45 -2.03 -14.89
N VAL A 127 8.47 -2.79 -14.48
CA VAL A 127 9.77 -2.20 -14.12
C VAL A 127 10.47 -1.67 -15.37
N ARG A 128 10.45 -2.41 -16.48
CA ARG A 128 11.04 -1.99 -17.77
C ARG A 128 10.33 -0.80 -18.39
N SER A 129 9.03 -0.64 -18.15
CA SER A 129 8.28 0.54 -18.61
C SER A 129 8.57 1.79 -17.77
N HIS A 130 9.37 1.65 -16.70
CA HIS A 130 9.64 2.67 -15.70
C HIS A 130 8.36 3.30 -15.10
N MET A 131 7.26 2.56 -15.09
CA MET A 131 6.04 3.00 -14.40
C MET A 131 6.16 2.76 -12.91
N LEU A 132 6.99 1.79 -12.48
CA LEU A 132 7.14 1.45 -11.07
C LEU A 132 7.68 2.62 -10.23
N ARG A 133 8.64 3.41 -10.74
CA ARG A 133 9.12 4.63 -10.05
C ARG A 133 8.05 5.70 -9.81
N THR A 134 6.97 5.67 -10.59
CA THR A 134 5.85 6.62 -10.44
C THR A 134 4.81 6.10 -9.44
N THR A 135 4.92 4.84 -9.03
CA THR A 135 4.01 4.22 -8.08
C THR A 135 4.38 4.61 -6.65
N PRO A 136 3.44 5.16 -5.85
CA PRO A 136 3.70 5.51 -4.47
C PRO A 136 4.12 4.28 -3.64
N GLY A 137 5.26 4.39 -2.95
CA GLY A 137 5.78 3.33 -2.08
C GLY A 137 6.95 2.51 -2.64
N PHE A 138 7.40 2.79 -3.87
CA PHE A 138 8.67 2.28 -4.38
C PHE A 138 9.84 3.17 -3.95
N SER A 139 10.89 2.56 -3.40
CA SER A 139 12.09 3.30 -2.92
C SER A 139 13.42 2.62 -3.28
N GLY A 140 13.40 1.66 -4.21
CA GLY A 140 14.59 0.90 -4.63
C GLY A 140 15.17 1.34 -5.98
N SER A 141 16.25 0.66 -6.39
CA SER A 141 16.77 0.74 -7.77
C SER A 141 16.03 -0.26 -8.64
N GLU A 142 15.49 0.21 -9.77
CA GLU A 142 14.84 -0.63 -10.78
C GLU A 142 15.82 -1.66 -11.37
N GLU A 143 17.11 -1.32 -11.51
CA GLU A 143 18.13 -2.26 -12.00
C GLU A 143 18.31 -3.45 -11.05
N ARG A 144 18.44 -3.19 -9.75
CA ARG A 144 18.56 -4.26 -8.74
C ARG A 144 17.30 -5.11 -8.66
N LEU A 145 16.14 -4.51 -8.88
CA LEU A 145 14.87 -5.23 -8.94
C LEU A 145 14.82 -6.14 -10.18
N LEU A 146 15.23 -5.66 -11.35
CA LEU A 146 15.33 -6.47 -12.57
C LEU A 146 16.32 -7.62 -12.42
N GLU A 147 17.48 -7.40 -11.82
CA GLU A 147 18.46 -8.46 -11.54
C GLU A 147 17.88 -9.54 -10.62
N ALA A 148 17.16 -9.13 -9.57
CA ALA A 148 16.52 -10.05 -8.65
C ALA A 148 15.38 -10.84 -9.33
N ILE A 149 14.57 -10.19 -10.16
CA ILE A 149 13.51 -10.86 -10.95
C ILE A 149 14.12 -11.87 -11.93
N ALA A 150 15.16 -11.48 -12.67
CA ALA A 150 15.85 -12.37 -13.60
C ALA A 150 16.46 -13.59 -12.91
N SER A 151 17.00 -13.42 -11.70
CA SER A 151 17.53 -14.51 -10.88
C SER A 151 16.45 -15.50 -10.44
N LEU A 152 15.21 -15.04 -10.22
CA LEU A 152 14.07 -15.89 -9.88
C LEU A 152 13.45 -16.57 -11.12
N GLN A 153 13.53 -15.94 -12.29
CA GLN A 153 13.04 -16.49 -13.55
C GLN A 153 14.01 -17.50 -14.18
N GLN A 154 15.30 -17.49 -13.79
CA GLN A 154 16.24 -18.53 -14.21
C GLN A 154 16.02 -19.80 -13.38
N PRO A 155 15.44 -20.88 -13.92
CA PRO A 155 15.60 -22.18 -13.31
C PRO A 155 17.09 -22.52 -13.35
N LEU A 156 17.63 -23.01 -12.22
CA LEU A 156 18.92 -23.69 -12.09
C LEU A 156 19.23 -24.53 -13.35
N SER A 157 19.94 -23.94 -14.31
CA SER A 157 20.61 -24.65 -15.40
C SER A 157 22.08 -24.36 -15.22
N VAL A 158 22.75 -25.21 -14.46
CA VAL A 158 23.85 -26.08 -14.91
C VAL A 158 24.39 -26.83 -13.67
N ARG A 159 24.02 -28.09 -13.52
CA ARG A 159 24.98 -29.14 -13.15
C ARG A 159 24.74 -30.31 -14.10
N LYS A 160 25.40 -30.27 -15.26
CA LYS A 160 25.66 -31.51 -16.03
C LYS A 160 26.51 -32.41 -15.13
N PRO A 161 26.21 -33.73 -15.01
CA PRO A 161 27.17 -34.66 -14.46
C PRO A 161 28.38 -34.70 -15.40
N GLU A 162 29.56 -34.41 -14.85
CA GLU A 162 30.84 -34.57 -15.50
C GLU A 162 31.06 -36.08 -15.73
N GLU A 163 30.92 -36.52 -16.99
CA GLU A 163 31.44 -37.81 -17.46
C GLU A 163 32.95 -37.81 -17.24
N ALA A 164 33.43 -38.71 -16.38
CA ALA A 164 34.85 -39.03 -16.25
C ALA A 164 35.13 -40.36 -16.97
N PRO A 165 36.26 -40.47 -17.69
CA PRO A 165 36.59 -41.59 -18.58
C PRO A 165 36.91 -42.90 -17.87
#